data_AF-A0A544Z5S0-F1
#
_entry.id   AF-A0A544Z5S0-F1
#
_cell.length_a   1.000
_cell.length_b   1.000
_cell.length_c   1.000
_cell.angle_alpha   90.00
_cell.angle_beta   90.00
_cell.angle_gamma   90.00
#
_symmetry.space_group_name_H-M   'P 1'
#
loop_
_entity.id
_entity.type
_entity.pdbx_description
1 polymer ?
#
loop_
_entity_poly.entity_id
_entity_poly.type
_entity_poly.pdbx_seq_one_letter_code
_entity_poly.pdbx_strand_id
1 'polypeptide(L)' 'MIEVTPHDYRRMSELLSAYASLRLQAVDACLIALAECFDLREVATLDQRDYLVVAPRHLPKGQRLTILPGD' A
#
# COMPACT_ATOMS: atom_id res chain seq x y z
N MET A 1 8.14 -16.71 3.40
CA MET A 1 6.80 -16.39 3.92
C MET A 1 6.99 -15.29 4.95
N ILE A 2 6.32 -14.15 4.78
CA ILE A 2 6.38 -13.03 5.73
C ILE A 2 5.18 -13.18 6.67
N GLU A 3 5.38 -13.05 7.97
CA GLU A 3 4.28 -12.98 8.92
C GLU A 3 3.77 -11.54 9.04
N VAL A 4 2.46 -11.37 8.94
CA VAL A 4 1.78 -10.10 9.13
C VAL A 4 1.60 -9.88 10.63
N THR A 5 2.12 -8.77 11.16
CA THR A 5 2.07 -8.46 12.58
C THR A 5 0.76 -7.73 12.95
N PRO A 6 0.39 -7.67 14.24
CA PRO A 6 -0.74 -6.84 14.69
C PRO A 6 -0.62 -5.35 14.31
N HIS A 7 0.61 -4.85 14.16
CA HIS A 7 0.86 -3.48 13.70
C HIS A 7 0.44 -3.29 12.24
N ASP A 8 0.74 -4.26 11.39
CA ASP A 8 0.36 -4.24 9.98
C ASP A 8 -1.17 -4.30 9.83
N TYR A 9 -1.86 -5.14 10.62
CA TYR A 9 -3.32 -5.17 10.62
C TYR A 9 -3.97 -3.84 11.02
N ARG A 10 -3.41 -3.16 12.03
CA ARG A 10 -3.88 -1.82 12.40
C ARG A 10 -3.69 -0.86 11.23
N ARG A 11 -2.53 -0.90 10.59
CA ARG A 11 -2.24 -0.02 9.45
C ARG A 11 -3.14 -0.31 8.25
N MET A 12 -3.44 -1.58 7.96
CA MET A 12 -4.41 -1.99 6.95
C MET A 12 -5.80 -1.41 7.24
N SER A 13 -6.26 -1.47 8.49
CA SER A 13 -7.55 -0.91 8.90
C SER A 13 -7.61 0.60 8.71
N GLU A 14 -6.52 1.32 8.99
CA GLU A 14 -6.42 2.77 8.75
C GLU A 14 -6.52 3.09 7.25
N LEU A 15 -5.81 2.34 6.40
CA LEU A 15 -5.85 2.51 4.95
C LEU A 15 -7.25 2.25 4.40
N LEU A 16 -7.88 1.14 4.78
CA LEU A 16 -9.25 0.82 4.34
C LEU A 16 -10.26 1.88 4.77
N SER A 17 -10.09 2.45 5.96
CA SER A 17 -10.97 3.52 6.45
C SER A 17 -10.72 4.84 5.72
N ALA A 18 -9.46 5.21 5.51
CA ALA A 18 -9.08 6.47 4.84
C ALA A 18 -9.46 6.49 3.35
N TYR A 19 -9.44 5.33 2.69
CA TYR A 19 -9.75 5.17 1.27
C TYR A 19 -11.10 4.47 1.04
N ALA A 20 -11.99 4.46 2.03
CA ALA A 20 -13.28 3.78 1.96
C ALA A 20 -14.16 4.25 0.77
N SER A 21 -14.10 5.55 0.44
CA SER A 21 -14.84 6.12 -0.70
C SER A 21 -14.34 5.62 -2.06
N LEU A 22 -13.08 5.20 -2.14
CA LEU A 22 -12.43 4.68 -3.34
C LEU A 22 -12.48 3.15 -3.44
N ARG A 23 -13.04 2.48 -2.42
CA ARG A 23 -13.17 1.02 -2.35
C ARG A 23 -11.83 0.28 -2.47
N LEU A 24 -10.80 0.81 -1.81
CA LEU A 24 -9.48 0.17 -1.70
C LEU A 24 -9.62 -1.31 -1.31
N GLN A 25 -8.96 -2.20 -2.04
CA GLN A 25 -9.05 -3.63 -1.76
C GLN A 25 -8.22 -4.00 -0.52
N ALA A 26 -8.70 -5.01 0.24
CA ALA A 26 -8.02 -5.46 1.45
C ALA A 26 -6.61 -6.02 1.21
N VAL A 27 -6.41 -6.67 0.06
CA VAL A 27 -5.10 -7.20 -0.34
C VAL A 27 -4.12 -6.06 -0.66
N ASP A 28 -4.57 -5.02 -1.36
CA ASP A 28 -3.71 -3.87 -1.68
C ASP A 28 -3.39 -3.05 -0.44
N ALA A 29 -4.35 -2.87 0.48
CA ALA A 29 -4.07 -2.29 1.79
C ALA A 29 -3.01 -3.09 2.58
N CYS A 30 -3.01 -4.42 2.48
CA CYS A 30 -1.99 -5.29 3.07
C CYS A 30 -0.62 -5.04 2.43
N LEU A 31 -0.54 -5.06 1.10
CA LEU A 31 0.72 -4.87 0.37
C LEU A 31 1.32 -3.48 0.62
N ILE A 32 0.49 -2.45 0.71
CA ILE A 32 0.94 -1.09 1.04
C ILE A 32 1.44 -1.02 2.49
N ALA A 33 0.71 -1.62 3.45
CA ALA A 33 1.16 -1.66 4.85
C ALA A 33 2.51 -2.36 5.00
N LEU A 34 2.72 -3.47 4.27
CA LEU A 34 4.01 -4.18 4.23
C LEU A 34 5.08 -3.33 3.56
N ALA A 35 4.79 -2.67 2.44
CA ALA A 35 5.73 -1.78 1.77
C ALA A 35 6.20 -0.65 2.71
N GLU A 36 5.29 -0.07 3.50
CA GLU A 36 5.63 0.90 4.53
C GLU A 36 6.49 0.31 5.66
N CYS A 37 6.23 -0.94 6.07
CA CYS A 37 6.94 -1.62 7.15
C CYS A 37 8.40 -1.95 6.76
N PHE A 38 8.60 -2.33 5.49
CA PHE A 38 9.90 -2.72 4.95
C PHE A 38 10.63 -1.59 4.19
N ASP A 39 10.11 -0.37 4.21
CA ASP A 39 10.64 0.79 3.46
C ASP A 39 10.79 0.52 1.94
N LEU A 40 9.89 -0.29 1.39
CA LEU A 40 9.89 -0.63 -0.03
C LEU A 40 9.22 0.46 -0.84
N ARG A 41 9.85 0.82 -1.96
CA ARG A 41 9.36 1.87 -2.86
C ARG A 41 8.70 1.33 -4.12
N GLU A 42 8.81 0.02 -4.35
CA GLU A 42 8.41 -0.65 -5.57
C GLU A 42 7.43 -1.78 -5.27
N VAL A 43 6.41 -1.93 -6.13
CA VAL A 43 5.46 -3.04 -6.10
C VAL A 43 5.27 -3.57 -7.51
N ALA A 44 5.37 -4.89 -7.67
CA ALA A 44 5.01 -5.55 -8.91
C ALA A 44 3.53 -5.95 -8.88
N THR A 45 2.70 -5.29 -9.69
CA THR A 45 1.25 -5.56 -9.76
C THR A 45 0.72 -5.29 -11.16
N LEU A 46 -0.27 -6.08 -11.57
CA LEU A 46 -1.04 -5.83 -12.79
C LEU A 46 -2.18 -4.83 -12.56
N ASP A 47 -2.69 -4.74 -11.32
CA ASP A 47 -3.69 -3.74 -10.95
C ASP A 47 -3.01 -2.57 -10.24
N GLN A 48 -2.91 -1.46 -10.96
CA GLN A 48 -2.18 -0.28 -10.52
C GLN A 48 -3.07 0.76 -9.85
N ARG A 49 -4.40 0.62 -9.96
CA ARG A 49 -5.36 1.70 -9.66
C ARG A 49 -5.21 2.22 -8.23
N ASP A 50 -5.16 1.30 -7.28
CA ASP A 50 -5.10 1.64 -5.86
C ASP A 50 -3.73 2.22 -5.48
N TYR A 51 -2.64 1.72 -6.07
CA TYR A 51 -1.27 2.15 -5.79
C TYR A 51 -0.93 3.55 -6.31
N LEU A 52 -1.64 4.02 -7.34
CA LEU A 52 -1.48 5.38 -7.86
C LEU A 52 -2.14 6.43 -6.96
N VAL A 53 -3.13 6.05 -6.15
CA VAL A 53 -3.92 6.99 -5.34
C VAL A 53 -3.47 7.00 -3.88
N VAL A 54 -3.14 5.83 -3.32
CA VAL A 54 -2.76 5.71 -1.91
C VAL A 54 -1.39 6.35 -1.66
N ALA A 55 -1.31 7.24 -0.66
CA ALA A 55 -0.08 7.88 -0.23
C ALA A 55 0.57 7.07 0.90
N PRO A 56 1.68 6.35 0.66
CA PRO A 56 2.34 5.56 1.70
C PRO A 56 3.03 6.48 2.71
N ARG A 57 2.98 6.13 4.00
CA ARG A 57 3.48 7.02 5.08
C ARG A 57 5.00 7.20 5.11
N HIS A 58 5.77 6.24 4.59
CA HIS A 58 7.23 6.31 4.54
C HIS A 58 7.75 7.16 3.38
N LEU A 59 6.90 7.45 2.39
CA LEU A 59 7.26 8.27 1.25
C LEU A 59 7.01 9.76 1.51
N PRO A 60 7.79 10.65 0.87
CA PRO A 60 7.52 12.08 0.89
C PRO A 60 6.11 12.40 0.39
N LYS A 61 5.51 13.45 0.96
CA LYS A 61 4.17 13.90 0.56
C LYS A 61 4.10 14.12 -0.96
N GLY A 62 3.14 13.46 -1.61
CA GLY A 62 2.93 13.54 -3.06
C GLY A 62 3.60 12.41 -3.85
N GLN A 63 4.49 11.62 -3.24
CA GLN A 63 5.06 10.43 -3.88
C GLN A 63 4.15 9.20 -3.71
N ARG A 64 4.34 8.22 -4.57
CA ARG A 64 3.61 6.94 -4.64
C ARG A 64 4.60 5.79 -4.79
N LEU A 65 4.12 4.57 -4.61
CA LEU A 65 4.91 3.39 -4.94
C LEU A 65 5.15 3.35 -6.46
N THR A 66 6.39 3.04 -6.85
CA THR A 66 6.74 2.74 -8.22
C THR A 66 6.17 1.38 -8.58
N ILE A 67 5.50 1.29 -9.73
CA ILE A 67 4.87 0.05 -10.19
C ILE A 67 5.77 -0.66 -11.18
N LEU A 68 5.91 -1.97 -10.99
CA LEU A 68 6.70 -2.87 -11.83
C LEU A 68 5.81 -3.90 -12.55
N PRO A 69 6.19 -4.34 -13.77
CA PRO A 69 7.21 -3.70 -14.60
C PRO A 69 6.78 -2.26 -14.96
N GLY A 70 7.75 -1.35 -15.04
CA GLY A 70 7.50 -0.06 -15.66
C GLY A 70 7.16 -0.26 -17.13
N ASP A 71 6.49 0.72 -17.75
CA ASP A 71 6.35 0.76 -19.21
C ASP A 71 7.71 0.66 -19.93
#